data_AF-A0A3D1TEF2-F1
#
_entry.id   AF-A0A3D1TEF2-F1
#
_cell.length_a   1.000
_cell.length_b   1.000
_cell.length_c   1.000
_cell.angle_alpha   90.00
_cell.angle_beta   90.00
_cell.angle_gamma   90.00
#
_symmetry.space_group_name_H-M   'P 1'
#
loop_
_entity.id
_entity.type
_entity.pdbx_description
1 polymer ?
#
loop_
_entity_poly.entity_id
_entity_poly.type
_entity_poly.pdbx_seq_one_letter_code
_entity_poly.pdbx_strand_id
1 'polypeptide(L)'
;MTHGISESWQGYRPLEYDAPPAWGDGARIACQLSPLERRVWDLALPLQDLRGDYGHAELVVWTTIQFCRLLEFSDEAGQVAVLAAICHDTGYARIPDIHDRFHAAFNDLRAGRGEDVFWSLKREHEAGAVANVKAWLGGYSNCELVLQTVACHDTRTEACPPAGRPMWDADRLWRFTVLAHRTYRAGIGYEDLRKQMLRELATGDWQTPVGPWAAEIEMQNSLQIMFPERP
;
A
#
# COMPACT_ATOMS: atom_id res chain seq x y z
N MET A 1 -0.93 -9.53 27.35
CA MET A 1 -0.02 -10.62 26.99
C MET A 1 0.84 -10.12 25.85
N THR A 2 2.09 -9.76 26.14
CA THR A 2 3.10 -9.43 25.15
C THR A 2 3.38 -10.70 24.34
N HIS A 3 2.89 -10.75 23.10
CA HIS A 3 3.36 -11.76 22.17
C HIS A 3 4.85 -11.50 21.98
N GLY A 4 5.67 -12.42 22.49
CA GLY A 4 7.10 -12.39 22.28
C GLY A 4 7.35 -12.30 20.79
N ILE A 5 8.13 -11.30 20.40
CA ILE A 5 8.66 -11.15 19.05
C ILE A 5 9.42 -12.44 18.77
N SER A 6 8.81 -13.36 18.03
CA SER A 6 9.52 -14.55 17.56
C SER A 6 10.56 -14.08 16.57
N GLU A 7 11.74 -14.69 16.63
CA GLU A 7 12.91 -14.44 15.78
C GLU A 7 12.67 -14.72 14.27
N SER A 8 11.43 -14.73 13.78
CA SER A 8 11.02 -15.54 12.63
C SER A 8 10.82 -14.82 11.30
N TRP A 9 11.35 -13.60 11.09
CA TRP A 9 11.32 -12.95 9.77
C TRP A 9 12.58 -12.14 9.44
N GLN A 10 13.78 -12.61 9.83
CA GLN A 10 15.09 -11.93 9.67
C GLN A 10 15.44 -11.39 8.25
N GLY A 11 14.61 -11.60 7.23
CA GLY A 11 14.82 -11.18 5.85
C GLY A 11 14.27 -9.80 5.46
N TYR A 12 13.27 -9.23 6.15
CA TYR A 12 12.84 -7.86 5.83
C TYR A 12 13.89 -6.87 6.30
N ARG A 13 14.17 -5.90 5.45
CA ARG A 13 15.03 -4.76 5.79
C ARG A 13 14.20 -3.49 5.71
N PRO A 14 14.43 -2.54 6.63
CA PRO A 14 13.76 -1.26 6.57
C PRO A 14 14.00 -0.58 5.23
N LEU A 15 13.01 0.20 4.78
CA LEU A 15 13.09 0.96 3.55
C LEU A 15 14.17 2.03 3.63
N GLU A 16 14.92 2.17 2.53
CA GLU A 16 15.92 3.22 2.35
C GLU A 16 15.31 4.38 1.57
N TYR A 17 15.30 5.57 2.18
CA TYR A 17 14.69 6.78 1.60
C TYR A 17 15.70 7.76 1.01
N ASP A 18 16.95 7.74 1.47
CA ASP A 18 17.97 8.73 1.12
C ASP A 18 18.97 8.25 0.04
N ALA A 19 18.81 7.03 -0.46
CA ALA A 19 19.64 6.46 -1.51
C ALA A 19 18.92 6.49 -2.88
N PRO A 20 19.60 6.84 -4.00
CA PRO A 20 19.02 6.71 -5.33
C PRO A 20 18.80 5.24 -5.70
N PRO A 21 17.76 4.93 -6.50
CA PRO A 21 16.79 5.86 -7.08
C PRO A 21 15.72 6.33 -6.08
N ALA A 22 15.14 7.50 -6.32
CA ALA A 22 14.01 7.99 -5.52
C ALA A 22 12.76 7.11 -5.75
N TRP A 23 11.76 7.24 -4.89
CA TRP A 23 10.45 6.61 -5.09
C TRP A 23 9.58 7.43 -6.05
N GLY A 24 8.66 6.79 -6.75
CA GLY A 24 7.60 7.39 -7.59
C GLY A 24 7.79 7.27 -9.10
N ASP A 25 8.95 6.83 -9.60
CA ASP A 25 9.20 6.66 -11.05
C ASP A 25 9.27 5.18 -11.49
N GLY A 26 9.21 4.25 -10.55
CA GLY A 26 9.27 2.81 -10.81
C GLY A 26 10.70 2.24 -10.94
N ALA A 27 11.75 3.03 -10.74
CA ALA A 27 13.12 2.58 -10.88
C ALA A 27 13.52 1.46 -9.89
N ARG A 28 12.96 1.43 -8.67
CA ARG A 28 13.23 0.40 -7.64
C ARG A 28 12.60 -0.94 -7.96
N ILE A 29 11.54 -0.96 -8.76
CA ILE A 29 10.83 -2.18 -9.16
C ILE A 29 11.19 -2.62 -10.59
N ALA A 30 11.78 -1.76 -11.41
CA ALA A 30 12.00 -1.98 -12.84
C ALA A 30 12.68 -3.31 -13.20
N CYS A 31 13.64 -3.78 -12.39
CA CYS A 31 14.35 -5.05 -12.61
C CYS A 31 13.72 -6.26 -11.92
N GLN A 32 12.68 -6.05 -11.12
CA GLN A 32 11.98 -7.09 -10.35
C GLN A 32 10.67 -7.54 -11.00
N LEU A 33 10.11 -6.72 -11.91
CA LEU A 33 8.87 -7.03 -12.61
C LEU A 33 9.11 -7.99 -13.79
N SER A 34 8.25 -8.99 -13.91
CA SER A 34 8.11 -9.80 -15.12
C SER A 34 7.65 -8.95 -16.32
N PRO A 35 7.79 -9.45 -17.56
CA PRO A 35 7.35 -8.71 -18.74
C PRO A 35 5.86 -8.32 -18.74
N LEU A 36 4.99 -9.13 -18.12
CA LEU A 36 3.57 -8.79 -18.00
C LEU A 36 3.38 -7.65 -16.99
N GLU A 37 3.93 -7.79 -15.78
CA GLU A 37 3.82 -6.77 -14.73
C GLU A 37 4.42 -5.43 -15.18
N ARG A 38 5.56 -5.45 -15.88
CA ARG A 38 6.17 -4.23 -16.43
C ARG A 38 5.24 -3.51 -17.40
N ARG A 39 4.60 -4.25 -18.32
CA ARG A 39 3.62 -3.64 -19.24
C ARG A 39 2.44 -3.03 -18.50
N VAL A 40 1.94 -3.69 -17.46
CA VAL A 40 0.83 -3.17 -16.66
C VAL A 40 1.26 -1.96 -15.83
N TRP A 41 2.48 -1.97 -15.27
CA TRP A 41 3.06 -0.81 -14.59
C TRP A 41 3.14 0.41 -15.51
N ASP A 42 3.64 0.25 -16.74
CA ASP A 42 3.76 1.35 -17.69
C ASP A 42 2.38 1.95 -18.05
N LEU A 43 1.31 1.13 -18.07
CA LEU A 43 -0.08 1.59 -18.26
C LEU A 43 -0.67 2.26 -17.00
N ALA A 44 -0.29 1.78 -15.82
CA ALA A 44 -0.82 2.23 -14.54
C ALA A 44 -0.16 3.52 -14.04
N LEU A 45 1.13 3.72 -14.32
CA LEU A 45 1.94 4.84 -13.84
C LEU A 45 1.26 6.22 -14.01
N PRO A 46 0.67 6.60 -15.16
CA PRO A 46 -0.01 7.89 -15.30
C PRO A 46 -1.32 8.03 -14.50
N LEU A 47 -1.80 6.95 -13.87
CA LEU A 47 -3.07 6.87 -13.14
C LEU A 47 -2.87 6.71 -11.62
N GLN A 48 -1.63 6.76 -11.14
CA GLN A 48 -1.25 6.50 -9.75
C GLN A 48 -0.86 7.79 -9.00
N ASP A 49 -0.77 7.69 -7.68
CA ASP A 49 -0.32 8.74 -6.75
C ASP A 49 -1.06 10.09 -6.89
N LEU A 50 -2.32 10.04 -7.34
CA LEU A 50 -3.14 11.22 -7.66
C LEU A 50 -3.69 11.95 -6.42
N ARG A 51 -3.47 11.41 -5.21
CA ARG A 51 -3.92 12.02 -3.95
C ARG A 51 -2.82 12.82 -3.25
N GLY A 52 -1.69 13.03 -3.92
CA GLY A 52 -0.51 13.69 -3.35
C GLY A 52 0.43 12.72 -2.63
N ASP A 53 0.18 11.43 -2.76
CA ASP A 53 0.90 10.29 -2.18
C ASP A 53 2.02 9.78 -3.10
N TYR A 54 2.86 10.71 -3.57
CA TYR A 54 3.97 10.39 -4.46
C TYR A 54 4.86 9.27 -3.91
N GLY A 55 5.08 8.23 -4.73
CA GLY A 55 5.86 7.04 -4.39
C GLY A 55 5.06 5.92 -3.73
N HIS A 56 3.77 6.12 -3.43
CA HIS A 56 2.91 5.10 -2.83
C HIS A 56 2.84 3.85 -3.68
N ALA A 57 2.45 3.99 -4.95
CA ALA A 57 2.27 2.81 -5.80
C ALA A 57 3.55 1.99 -5.97
N GLU A 58 4.71 2.64 -6.17
CA GLU A 58 5.98 1.94 -6.29
C GLU A 58 6.36 1.21 -5.00
N LEU A 59 6.15 1.84 -3.83
CA LEU A 59 6.42 1.25 -2.52
C LEU A 59 5.54 0.04 -2.24
N VAL A 60 4.24 0.14 -2.52
CA VAL A 60 3.31 -0.97 -2.35
C VAL A 60 3.72 -2.14 -3.25
N VAL A 61 4.09 -1.89 -4.51
CA VAL A 61 4.56 -2.94 -5.42
C VAL A 61 5.86 -3.57 -4.93
N TRP A 62 6.85 -2.75 -4.56
CA TRP A 62 8.14 -3.24 -4.06
C TRP A 62 7.97 -4.11 -2.81
N THR A 63 7.16 -3.65 -1.85
CA THR A 63 6.88 -4.34 -0.60
C THR A 63 6.10 -5.63 -0.86
N THR A 64 5.13 -5.60 -1.76
CA THR A 64 4.38 -6.81 -2.17
C THR A 64 5.33 -7.89 -2.68
N ILE A 65 6.29 -7.55 -3.53
CA ILE A 65 7.31 -8.48 -4.03
C ILE A 65 8.13 -9.07 -2.86
N GLN A 66 8.55 -8.25 -1.90
CA GLN A 66 9.31 -8.75 -0.75
C GLN A 66 8.47 -9.65 0.15
N PHE A 67 7.22 -9.30 0.40
CA PHE A 67 6.31 -10.12 1.20
C PHE A 67 6.01 -11.45 0.53
N CYS A 68 5.79 -11.48 -0.79
CA CYS A 68 5.63 -12.73 -1.54
C CYS A 68 6.86 -13.64 -1.39
N ARG A 69 8.09 -13.07 -1.41
CA ARG A 69 9.34 -13.83 -1.18
C ARG A 69 9.43 -14.37 0.25
N LEU A 70 9.19 -13.51 1.24
CA LEU A 70 9.26 -13.90 2.66
C LEU A 70 8.23 -14.97 3.00
N LEU A 71 7.03 -14.87 2.43
CA LEU A 71 5.93 -15.80 2.65
C LEU A 71 5.97 -17.03 1.74
N GLU A 72 7.02 -17.18 0.92
CA GLU A 72 7.23 -18.32 0.01
C GLU A 72 6.05 -18.57 -0.94
N PHE A 73 5.45 -17.50 -1.48
CA PHE A 73 4.37 -17.61 -2.47
C PHE A 73 4.90 -18.25 -3.76
N SER A 74 4.06 -19.04 -4.43
CA SER A 74 4.38 -19.51 -5.80
C SER A 74 4.46 -18.34 -6.76
N ASP A 75 5.17 -18.51 -7.88
CA ASP A 75 5.29 -17.47 -8.91
C ASP A 75 3.92 -17.01 -9.41
N GLU A 76 2.96 -17.92 -9.58
CA GLU A 76 1.60 -17.58 -10.01
C GLU A 76 0.85 -16.76 -8.95
N ALA A 77 0.94 -17.13 -7.67
CA ALA A 77 0.28 -16.40 -6.59
C ALA A 77 0.94 -15.04 -6.36
N GLY A 78 2.27 -14.97 -6.45
CA GLY A 78 3.04 -13.74 -6.38
C GLY A 78 2.68 -12.78 -7.51
N GLN A 79 2.58 -13.26 -8.75
CA GLN A 79 2.18 -12.44 -9.89
C GLN A 79 0.76 -11.87 -9.73
N VAL A 80 -0.18 -12.62 -9.15
CA VAL A 80 -1.51 -12.09 -8.79
C VAL A 80 -1.40 -10.94 -7.80
N ALA A 81 -0.62 -11.11 -6.73
CA ALA A 81 -0.42 -10.08 -5.70
C ALA A 81 0.22 -8.81 -6.29
N VAL A 82 1.27 -8.98 -7.10
CA VAL A 82 2.00 -7.87 -7.72
C VAL A 82 1.14 -7.13 -8.75
N LEU A 83 0.41 -7.84 -9.60
CA LEU A 83 -0.52 -7.20 -10.54
C LEU A 83 -1.65 -6.45 -9.81
N ALA A 84 -2.15 -7.01 -8.71
CA ALA A 84 -3.12 -6.31 -7.87
C ALA A 84 -2.50 -5.06 -7.24
N ALA A 85 -1.26 -5.13 -6.74
CA ALA A 85 -0.53 -3.98 -6.18
C ALA A 85 -0.33 -2.87 -7.20
N ILE A 86 0.01 -3.21 -8.45
CA ILE A 86 0.13 -2.23 -9.53
C ILE A 86 -1.22 -1.56 -9.81
N CYS A 87 -2.32 -2.32 -9.78
CA CYS A 87 -3.63 -1.83 -10.19
C CYS A 87 -4.43 -1.15 -9.07
N HIS A 88 -4.10 -1.42 -7.79
CA HIS A 88 -5.01 -1.20 -6.66
C HIS A 88 -5.57 0.22 -6.61
N ASP A 89 -4.71 1.24 -6.81
CA ASP A 89 -5.01 2.67 -6.71
C ASP A 89 -5.32 3.38 -8.05
N THR A 90 -5.30 2.65 -9.17
CA THR A 90 -5.50 3.24 -10.52
C THR A 90 -6.92 3.76 -10.77
N GLY A 91 -7.88 3.39 -9.92
CA GLY A 91 -9.26 3.80 -10.03
C GLY A 91 -9.51 5.26 -9.69
N TYR A 92 -8.67 5.84 -8.82
CA TYR A 92 -8.74 7.27 -8.46
C TYR A 92 -8.66 8.19 -9.67
N ALA A 93 -7.99 7.78 -10.75
CA ALA A 93 -7.90 8.55 -12.00
C ALA A 93 -9.24 8.80 -12.70
N ARG A 94 -10.29 8.06 -12.33
CA ARG A 94 -11.65 8.26 -12.86
C ARG A 94 -12.46 9.28 -12.07
N ILE A 95 -11.95 9.71 -10.92
CA ILE A 95 -12.63 10.62 -10.01
C ILE A 95 -12.08 12.04 -10.26
N PRO A 96 -12.91 12.98 -10.76
CA PRO A 96 -12.49 14.35 -10.96
C PRO A 96 -12.04 14.99 -9.64
N ASP A 97 -10.98 15.80 -9.69
CA ASP A 97 -10.43 16.55 -8.56
C ASP A 97 -10.15 15.67 -7.33
N ILE A 98 -9.68 14.44 -7.56
CA ILE A 98 -9.55 13.42 -6.51
C ILE A 98 -8.66 13.86 -5.35
N HIS A 99 -7.57 14.59 -5.61
CA HIS A 99 -6.72 15.14 -4.55
C HIS A 99 -7.57 15.89 -3.52
N ASP A 100 -8.27 16.94 -3.95
CA ASP A 100 -9.02 17.81 -3.04
C ASP A 100 -10.23 17.10 -2.44
N ARG A 101 -10.94 16.30 -3.23
CA ARG A 101 -12.11 15.53 -2.74
C ARG A 101 -11.74 14.51 -1.69
N PHE A 102 -10.63 13.79 -1.87
CA PHE A 102 -10.16 12.80 -0.90
C PHE A 102 -9.73 13.47 0.41
N HIS A 103 -8.94 14.55 0.33
CA HIS A 103 -8.52 15.30 1.52
C HIS A 103 -9.71 15.90 2.28
N ALA A 104 -10.68 16.47 1.58
CA ALA A 104 -11.91 16.98 2.20
C ALA A 104 -12.70 15.87 2.90
N ALA A 105 -12.95 14.75 2.23
CA ALA A 105 -13.68 13.61 2.80
C ALA A 105 -12.93 12.99 3.99
N PHE A 106 -11.60 12.87 3.91
CA PHE A 106 -10.78 12.34 5.00
C PHE A 106 -10.78 13.25 6.23
N ASN A 107 -10.70 14.56 6.04
CA ASN A 107 -10.78 15.54 7.14
C ASN A 107 -12.16 15.52 7.80
N ASP A 108 -13.23 15.38 7.02
CA ASP A 108 -14.58 15.24 7.55
C ASP A 108 -14.73 13.96 8.37
N LEU A 109 -14.21 12.83 7.88
CA LEU A 109 -14.22 11.56 8.61
C LEU A 109 -13.51 11.69 9.95
N ARG A 110 -12.34 12.34 10.00
CA ARG A 110 -11.59 12.61 11.24
C ARG A 110 -12.37 13.49 12.22
N ALA A 111 -13.24 14.36 11.71
CA ALA A 111 -14.14 15.17 12.53
C ALA A 111 -15.45 14.44 12.91
N GLY A 112 -15.58 13.16 12.57
CA GLY A 112 -16.77 12.34 12.88
C GLY A 112 -17.96 12.60 11.96
N ARG A 113 -17.74 13.06 10.72
CA ARG A 113 -18.77 13.39 9.72
C ARG A 113 -18.37 12.86 8.34
N GLY A 114 -19.31 12.80 7.38
CA GLY A 114 -18.99 12.46 5.98
C GLY A 114 -18.49 11.03 5.73
N GLU A 115 -18.81 10.08 6.62
CA GLU A 115 -18.45 8.68 6.47
C GLU A 115 -18.97 8.08 5.15
N ASP A 116 -20.21 8.38 4.79
CA ASP A 116 -20.86 8.00 3.54
C ASP A 116 -20.12 8.53 2.30
N VAL A 117 -19.68 9.79 2.33
CA VAL A 117 -18.90 10.40 1.25
C VAL A 117 -17.54 9.71 1.10
N PHE A 118 -16.84 9.48 2.21
CA PHE A 118 -15.55 8.80 2.20
C PHE A 118 -15.67 7.39 1.62
N TRP A 119 -16.63 6.59 2.10
CA TRP A 119 -16.86 5.24 1.59
C TRP A 119 -17.43 5.21 0.15
N SER A 120 -18.07 6.27 -0.31
CA SER A 120 -18.47 6.39 -1.73
C SER A 120 -17.25 6.57 -2.62
N LEU A 121 -16.30 7.43 -2.23
CA LEU A 121 -15.05 7.63 -2.98
C LEU A 121 -14.25 6.33 -3.06
N LYS A 122 -14.14 5.58 -1.95
CA LYS A 122 -13.47 4.27 -1.92
C LYS A 122 -14.08 3.27 -2.90
N ARG A 123 -15.42 3.19 -2.96
CA ARG A 123 -16.13 2.29 -3.89
C ARG A 123 -16.01 2.71 -5.36
N GLU A 124 -16.08 4.01 -5.65
CA GLU A 124 -15.89 4.56 -7.00
C GLU A 124 -14.49 4.24 -7.51
N HIS A 125 -13.50 4.43 -6.64
CA HIS A 125 -12.12 4.03 -6.85
C HIS A 125 -11.98 2.54 -7.16
N GLU A 126 -12.43 1.64 -6.28
CA GLU A 126 -12.34 0.19 -6.49
C GLU A 126 -13.00 -0.25 -7.80
N ALA A 127 -14.16 0.31 -8.15
CA ALA A 127 -14.84 0.06 -9.42
C ALA A 127 -14.00 0.51 -10.64
N GLY A 128 -13.33 1.65 -10.52
CA GLY A 128 -12.42 2.16 -11.53
C GLY A 128 -11.19 1.28 -11.75
N ALA A 129 -10.60 0.81 -10.67
CA ALA A 129 -9.45 -0.09 -10.70
C ALA A 129 -9.83 -1.45 -11.32
N VAL A 130 -11.01 -1.99 -10.98
CA VAL A 130 -11.59 -3.19 -11.63
C VAL A 130 -11.74 -3.01 -13.13
N ALA A 131 -12.22 -1.85 -13.60
CA ALA A 131 -12.37 -1.58 -15.02
C ALA A 131 -11.01 -1.56 -15.75
N ASN A 132 -9.97 -1.02 -15.11
CA ASN A 132 -8.62 -1.02 -15.64
C ASN A 132 -8.02 -2.43 -15.71
N VAL A 133 -8.17 -3.24 -14.65
CA VAL A 133 -7.75 -4.65 -14.63
C VAL A 133 -8.41 -5.43 -15.77
N LYS A 134 -9.73 -5.29 -15.98
CA LYS A 134 -10.42 -5.96 -17.10
C LYS A 134 -9.83 -5.58 -18.46
N ALA A 135 -9.50 -4.29 -18.65
CA ALA A 135 -8.96 -3.79 -19.90
C ALA A 135 -7.53 -4.29 -20.16
N TRP A 136 -6.67 -4.32 -19.14
CA TRP A 136 -5.25 -4.62 -19.30
C TRP A 136 -4.92 -6.11 -19.17
N LEU A 137 -5.71 -6.85 -18.40
CA LEU A 137 -5.46 -8.24 -18.03
C LEU A 137 -6.53 -9.22 -18.54
N GLY A 138 -7.43 -8.81 -19.44
CA GLY A 138 -8.51 -9.67 -19.95
C GLY A 138 -8.05 -11.01 -20.57
N GLY A 139 -6.79 -11.10 -21.05
CA GLY A 139 -6.18 -12.34 -21.55
C GLY A 139 -5.31 -13.10 -20.55
N TYR A 140 -5.13 -12.59 -19.33
CA TYR A 140 -4.35 -13.24 -18.28
C TYR A 140 -5.16 -14.33 -17.58
N SER A 141 -4.62 -15.53 -17.45
CA SER A 141 -5.34 -16.70 -16.91
C SER A 141 -5.85 -16.49 -15.48
N ASN A 142 -5.13 -15.72 -14.66
CA ASN A 142 -5.54 -15.42 -13.28
C ASN A 142 -6.15 -14.01 -13.13
N CYS A 143 -6.66 -13.41 -14.21
CA CYS A 143 -7.28 -12.07 -14.18
C CYS A 143 -8.37 -11.96 -13.12
N GLU A 144 -9.21 -12.99 -12.98
CA GLU A 144 -10.28 -13.00 -11.98
C GLU A 144 -9.76 -12.90 -10.54
N LEU A 145 -8.61 -13.50 -10.23
CA LEU A 145 -8.00 -13.39 -8.90
C LEU A 145 -7.48 -11.98 -8.64
N VAL A 146 -6.94 -11.31 -9.67
CA VAL A 146 -6.52 -9.90 -9.58
C VAL A 146 -7.74 -8.99 -9.39
N LEU A 147 -8.83 -9.23 -10.15
CA LEU A 147 -10.08 -8.48 -10.04
C LEU A 147 -10.66 -8.57 -8.63
N GLN A 148 -10.76 -9.77 -8.09
CA GLN A 148 -11.26 -10.00 -6.73
C GLN A 148 -10.43 -9.28 -5.69
N THR A 149 -9.10 -9.31 -5.83
CA THR A 149 -8.17 -8.65 -4.91
C THR A 149 -8.38 -7.13 -4.90
N VAL A 150 -8.52 -6.51 -6.07
CA VAL A 150 -8.62 -5.04 -6.21
C VAL A 150 -10.02 -4.50 -5.88
N ALA A 151 -11.08 -5.26 -6.17
CA ALA A 151 -12.48 -4.81 -6.05
C ALA A 151 -12.93 -4.47 -4.62
N CYS A 152 -12.16 -4.79 -3.60
CA CYS A 152 -12.56 -4.64 -2.21
C CYS A 152 -11.40 -4.41 -1.23
N HIS A 153 -10.25 -3.95 -1.72
CA HIS A 153 -9.05 -3.80 -0.89
C HIS A 153 -9.14 -2.68 0.15
N ASP A 154 -10.00 -1.69 -0.08
CA ASP A 154 -10.28 -0.59 0.84
C ASP A 154 -11.56 -0.85 1.66
N THR A 155 -12.53 -1.60 1.11
CA THR A 155 -13.88 -1.71 1.69
C THR A 155 -14.18 -3.02 2.43
N ARG A 156 -13.26 -3.98 2.46
CA ARG A 156 -13.36 -5.21 3.27
C ARG A 156 -12.26 -5.29 4.31
N THR A 157 -12.48 -6.15 5.31
CA THR A 157 -11.53 -6.41 6.40
C THR A 157 -10.60 -7.59 6.13
N GLU A 158 -10.87 -8.40 5.11
CA GLU A 158 -10.09 -9.57 4.75
C GLU A 158 -9.81 -9.65 3.25
N ALA A 159 -8.57 -9.98 2.91
CA ALA A 159 -8.13 -10.14 1.54
C ALA A 159 -8.78 -11.36 0.88
N CYS A 160 -9.34 -11.15 -0.31
CA CYS A 160 -9.98 -12.18 -1.10
C CYS A 160 -9.56 -12.02 -2.57
N PRO A 161 -8.90 -13.02 -3.18
CA PRO A 161 -8.43 -14.30 -2.63
C PRO A 161 -7.24 -14.15 -1.65
N PRO A 162 -6.81 -15.23 -0.98
CA PRO A 162 -5.61 -15.24 -0.12
C PRO A 162 -4.32 -14.77 -0.82
N ALA A 163 -4.26 -14.92 -2.15
CA ALA A 163 -3.15 -14.41 -2.95
C ALA A 163 -2.98 -12.87 -2.83
N GLY A 164 -4.04 -12.14 -2.47
CA GLY A 164 -4.01 -10.68 -2.28
C GLY A 164 -3.46 -10.20 -0.94
N ARG A 165 -3.26 -11.10 0.04
CA ARG A 165 -2.83 -10.74 1.40
C ARG A 165 -1.51 -9.93 1.44
N PRO A 166 -0.46 -10.26 0.66
CA PRO A 166 0.78 -9.49 0.64
C PRO A 166 0.56 -8.04 0.19
N MET A 167 -0.30 -7.82 -0.82
CA MET A 167 -0.60 -6.48 -1.32
C MET A 167 -1.34 -5.64 -0.27
N TRP A 168 -2.32 -6.23 0.41
CA TRP A 168 -3.08 -5.54 1.46
C TRP A 168 -2.20 -5.09 2.63
N ASP A 169 -1.30 -5.98 3.07
CA ASP A 169 -0.35 -5.62 4.12
C ASP A 169 0.66 -4.57 3.61
N ALA A 170 1.06 -4.61 2.35
CA ALA A 170 1.95 -3.63 1.74
C ALA A 170 1.32 -2.23 1.63
N ASP A 171 0.06 -2.13 1.18
CA ASP A 171 -0.71 -0.87 1.17
C ASP A 171 -0.83 -0.30 2.58
N ARG A 172 -1.12 -1.16 3.57
CA ARG A 172 -1.19 -0.74 4.96
C ARG A 172 0.16 -0.34 5.55
N LEU A 173 1.23 -1.04 5.18
CA LEU A 173 2.60 -0.74 5.61
C LEU A 173 3.01 0.68 5.21
N TRP A 174 2.55 1.17 4.05
CA TRP A 174 2.86 2.52 3.58
C TRP A 174 2.60 3.59 4.64
N ARG A 175 1.55 3.45 5.46
CA ARG A 175 1.21 4.37 6.56
C ARG A 175 2.29 4.50 7.64
N PHE A 176 3.28 3.63 7.66
CA PHE A 176 4.38 3.62 8.63
C PHE A 176 5.69 4.20 8.08
N THR A 177 5.65 4.71 6.85
CA THR A 177 6.83 5.11 6.09
C THR A 177 7.08 6.62 6.17
N VAL A 178 8.34 7.03 5.97
CA VAL A 178 8.72 8.44 5.89
C VAL A 178 7.94 9.16 4.78
N LEU A 179 7.68 8.47 3.65
CA LEU A 179 6.90 9.02 2.53
C LEU A 179 5.49 9.41 2.99
N ALA A 180 4.78 8.48 3.63
CA ALA A 180 3.42 8.76 4.10
C ALA A 180 3.34 9.91 5.09
N HIS A 181 4.32 10.01 5.98
CA HIS A 181 4.33 11.04 7.01
C HIS A 181 4.70 12.41 6.48
N ARG A 182 5.59 12.48 5.48
CA ARG A 182 5.87 13.74 4.75
C ARG A 182 4.66 14.22 3.95
N THR A 183 3.83 13.30 3.44
CA THR A 183 2.62 13.64 2.69
C THR A 183 1.44 14.03 3.59
N TYR A 184 0.91 13.09 4.38
CA TYR A 184 -0.39 13.27 5.06
C TYR A 184 -0.27 13.73 6.52
N ARG A 185 0.93 13.72 7.10
CA ARG A 185 1.17 14.03 8.53
C ARG A 185 2.24 15.10 8.73
N ALA A 186 2.50 15.93 7.72
CA ALA A 186 3.48 17.00 7.82
C ALA A 186 3.21 17.88 9.06
N GLY A 187 4.24 18.08 9.88
CA GLY A 187 4.16 18.91 11.08
C GLY A 187 3.63 18.22 12.36
N ILE A 188 3.30 16.93 12.32
CA ILE A 188 3.02 16.15 13.53
C ILE A 188 4.28 16.03 14.41
N GLY A 189 4.13 16.12 15.73
CA GLY A 189 5.23 15.91 16.69
C GLY A 189 5.55 14.43 16.92
N TYR A 190 6.76 14.13 17.41
CA TYR A 190 7.24 12.76 17.65
C TYR A 190 6.25 11.91 18.48
N GLU A 191 5.81 12.40 19.64
CA GLU A 191 4.96 11.62 20.55
C GLU A 191 3.58 11.33 19.94
N ASP A 192 2.99 12.32 19.26
CA ASP A 192 1.69 12.16 18.62
C ASP A 192 1.76 11.19 17.44
N LEU A 193 2.82 11.28 16.63
CA LEU A 193 3.06 10.37 15.53
C LEU A 193 3.27 8.94 16.04
N ARG A 194 4.17 8.76 17.00
CA ARG A 194 4.45 7.45 17.61
C ARG A 194 3.18 6.84 18.21
N LYS A 195 2.39 7.63 18.94
CA LYS A 195 1.12 7.17 19.53
C LYS A 195 0.08 6.82 18.46
N GLN A 196 0.07 7.50 17.32
CA GLN A 196 -0.80 7.16 16.20
C GLN A 196 -0.36 5.84 15.53
N MET A 197 0.93 5.70 15.22
CA MET A 197 1.48 4.49 14.60
C MET A 197 1.28 3.25 15.48
N LEU A 198 1.52 3.35 16.78
CA LEU A 198 1.25 2.25 17.72
C LEU A 198 -0.24 1.84 17.73
N ARG A 199 -1.16 2.80 17.58
CA ARG A 199 -2.59 2.49 17.47
C ARG A 199 -2.93 1.80 16.15
N GLU A 200 -2.40 2.31 15.04
CA GLU A 200 -2.59 1.71 13.71
C GLU A 200 -1.97 0.31 13.63
N LEU A 201 -0.83 0.09 14.28
CA LEU A 201 -0.18 -1.23 14.37
C LEU A 201 -1.06 -2.22 15.14
N ALA A 202 -1.63 -1.80 16.28
CA ALA A 202 -2.43 -2.66 17.14
C ALA A 202 -3.84 -2.95 16.60
N THR A 203 -4.38 -2.07 15.76
CA THR A 203 -5.76 -2.16 15.24
C THR A 203 -5.82 -2.44 13.74
N GLY A 204 -4.66 -2.57 13.07
CA GLY A 204 -4.61 -2.90 11.67
C GLY A 204 -5.16 -4.29 11.40
N ASP A 205 -6.04 -4.42 10.42
CA ASP A 205 -6.51 -5.70 9.90
C ASP A 205 -5.39 -6.40 9.09
N TRP A 206 -4.29 -6.75 9.75
CA TRP A 206 -3.14 -7.40 9.11
C TRP A 206 -3.50 -8.79 8.61
N GLN A 207 -3.12 -9.08 7.37
CA GLN A 207 -3.52 -10.27 6.64
C GLN A 207 -2.48 -11.39 6.69
N THR A 208 -1.24 -11.06 7.05
CA THR A 208 -0.12 -11.99 7.15
C THR A 208 0.66 -11.79 8.45
N PRO A 209 1.44 -12.80 8.89
CA PRO A 209 2.34 -12.62 10.03
C PRO A 209 3.50 -11.63 9.79
N VAL A 210 3.83 -11.34 8.52
CA VAL A 210 4.94 -10.44 8.16
C VAL A 210 4.52 -8.97 8.28
N GLY A 211 3.27 -8.65 7.93
CA GLY A 211 2.72 -7.29 7.94
C GLY A 211 2.98 -6.49 9.23
N PRO A 212 2.51 -6.93 10.41
CA PRO A 212 2.68 -6.18 11.65
C PRO A 212 4.16 -6.06 12.06
N TRP A 213 4.98 -7.08 11.75
CA TRP A 213 6.40 -7.05 12.08
C TRP A 213 7.17 -6.06 11.20
N ALA A 214 6.91 -6.05 9.89
CA ALA A 214 7.46 -5.04 8.99
C ALA A 214 7.02 -3.63 9.38
N ALA A 215 5.76 -3.46 9.81
CA ALA A 215 5.24 -2.18 10.27
C ALA A 215 5.89 -1.67 11.56
N GLU A 216 6.23 -2.56 12.49
CA GLU A 216 7.01 -2.19 13.68
C GLU A 216 8.42 -1.71 13.30
N ILE A 217 9.08 -2.37 12.36
CA ILE A 217 10.40 -1.98 11.86
C ILE A 217 10.34 -0.63 11.12
N GLU A 218 9.38 -0.46 10.20
CA GLU A 218 9.21 0.81 9.48
C GLU A 218 8.83 1.94 10.42
N MET A 219 8.07 1.66 11.48
CA MET A 219 7.77 2.66 12.51
C MET A 219 9.04 3.18 13.18
N GLN A 220 9.92 2.28 13.63
CA GLN A 220 11.17 2.67 14.27
C GLN A 220 12.09 3.42 13.30
N ASN A 221 12.24 2.91 12.08
CA ASN A 221 13.05 3.52 11.03
C ASN A 221 12.56 4.94 10.69
N SER A 222 11.26 5.10 10.45
CA SER A 222 10.67 6.40 10.11
C SER A 222 10.78 7.41 11.24
N LEU A 223 10.54 7.00 12.49
CA LEU A 223 10.72 7.88 13.65
C LEU A 223 12.18 8.33 13.80
N GLN A 224 13.13 7.42 13.62
CA GLN A 224 14.56 7.74 13.69
C GLN A 224 14.98 8.73 12.59
N ILE A 225 14.51 8.53 11.35
CA ILE A 225 14.82 9.43 10.23
C ILE A 225 14.18 10.81 10.41
N MET A 226 12.93 10.85 10.86
CA MET A 226 12.18 12.11 10.99
C MET A 226 12.55 12.91 12.24
N PHE A 227 13.00 12.25 13.30
CA PHE A 227 13.34 12.85 14.59
C PHE A 227 14.69 12.33 15.10
N PRO A 228 15.80 12.61 14.41
CA PRO A 228 17.11 12.03 14.73
C PRO A 228 17.63 12.37 16.14
N GLU A 229 17.13 13.45 16.73
CA GLU A 229 17.47 13.89 18.10
C GLU A 229 16.68 13.16 19.20
N ARG A 230 15.76 12.25 18.83
CA ARG A 230 14.90 11.49 19.75
C ARG A 230 15.17 9.99 19.58
N PRO A 231 15.83 9.33 20.55
CA PRO A 231 16.08 7.90 20.50
C PRO A 231 14.80 7.07 20.67
#